data_AF-A0A2G2BFM4-F1
#
_entry.id   AF-A0A2G2BFM4-F1
#
_cell.length_a   1.000
_cell.length_b   1.000
_cell.length_c   1.000
_cell.angle_alpha   90.00
_cell.angle_beta   90.00
_cell.angle_gamma   90.00
#
_symmetry.space_group_name_H-M   'P 1'
#
loop_
_entity.id
_entity.type
_entity.pdbx_description
1 polymer ?
#
loop_
_entity_poly.entity_id
_entity_poly.type
_entity_poly.pdbx_seq_one_letter_code
_entity_poly.pdbx_strand_id
1 'polypeptide(L)'
;MKKQYQKGWLFVTPVLLLVAFNALIPMMTVVNYSVQETFGNNLFFWEGMGWFESLLNSDRFHAALGRQFLFTGLILAIEIPLGIMIALAMPKEGFWVSICLVLMALPMLIPWNVVGAMWNIFTLPDIGLLGYLMNTTLGIEYNMTQSPFAAWVTIIIMDVWHWTSLVVLLSYAGLVAIPDAYYQAAKIDSASSWAVFRYIQLPKMKQVLTIAILLRFMDSFNIYTEVFVLTGGGPGNSTTLLSIDLVKIALGQFDLGPAAAMSLIYFAITLLVSWLFYTLMNKQDSN
;
A
#
# COMPACT_ATOMS: atom_id res chain seq x y z
N MET A 1 11.01 6.53 43.86
CA MET A 1 10.45 6.76 42.51
C MET A 1 11.32 7.81 41.82
N LYS A 2 12.21 7.40 40.89
CA LYS A 2 13.09 8.34 40.18
C LYS A 2 12.23 9.18 39.23
N LYS A 3 12.22 10.51 39.38
CA LYS A 3 11.65 11.46 38.40
C LYS A 3 12.41 11.28 37.08
N GLN A 4 11.89 10.42 36.21
CA GLN A 4 12.54 10.02 34.96
C GLN A 4 12.28 11.10 33.90
N TYR A 5 13.29 11.95 33.70
CA TYR A 5 13.58 12.79 32.51
C TYR A 5 12.43 13.53 31.80
N GLN A 6 11.98 14.64 32.39
CA GLN A 6 11.22 15.69 31.68
C GLN A 6 11.99 16.34 30.51
N LYS A 7 13.33 16.25 30.49
CA LYS A 7 14.17 16.79 29.40
C LYS A 7 13.96 16.06 28.06
N GLY A 8 13.58 14.78 28.07
CA GLY A 8 13.30 14.03 26.84
C GLY A 8 12.11 14.62 26.08
N TRP A 9 11.05 15.01 26.81
CA TRP A 9 9.90 15.69 26.22
C TRP A 9 10.28 17.03 25.56
N LEU A 10 11.21 17.78 26.15
CA LEU A 10 11.70 19.04 25.59
C LEU A 10 12.42 18.85 24.23
N PHE A 11 13.12 17.72 24.03
CA PHE A 11 13.74 17.41 22.73
C PHE A 11 12.75 16.89 21.67
N VAL A 12 11.66 16.25 22.10
CA VAL A 12 10.61 15.75 21.19
C VAL A 12 9.58 16.85 20.83
N THR A 13 9.41 17.85 21.69
CA THR A 13 8.42 18.93 21.54
C THR A 13 8.52 19.67 20.19
N PRO A 14 9.70 20.05 19.66
CA PRO A 14 9.78 20.74 18.37
C PRO A 14 9.21 19.91 17.22
N VAL A 15 9.50 18.60 17.20
CA VAL A 15 8.99 17.68 16.18
C VAL A 15 7.48 17.52 16.33
N LEU A 16 6.97 17.33 17.56
CA LEU A 16 5.54 17.22 17.80
C LEU A 16 4.78 18.48 17.38
N LEU A 17 5.30 19.67 17.68
CA LEU A 17 4.68 20.93 17.28
C LEU A 17 4.65 21.09 15.77
N LEU A 18 5.76 20.79 15.08
CA LEU A 18 5.81 20.87 13.62
C LEU A 18 4.86 19.86 12.96
N VAL A 19 4.81 18.62 13.45
CA VAL A 19 3.91 17.58 12.94
C VAL A 19 2.46 17.95 13.23
N ALA A 20 2.14 18.36 14.46
CA ALA A 20 0.79 18.76 14.83
C ALA A 20 0.32 19.96 14.00
N PHE A 21 1.18 20.97 13.81
CA PHE A 21 0.86 22.13 12.97
C PHE A 21 0.59 21.72 11.51
N ASN A 22 1.50 20.94 10.90
CA ASN A 22 1.36 20.51 9.50
C ASN A 22 0.21 19.52 9.27
N ALA A 23 -0.15 18.71 10.26
CA ALA A 23 -1.23 17.74 10.13
C ALA A 23 -2.59 18.36 10.48
N LEU A 24 -2.69 19.08 11.60
CA LEU A 24 -3.97 19.55 12.12
C LEU A 24 -4.55 20.69 11.29
N ILE A 25 -3.73 21.61 10.77
CA ILE A 25 -4.26 22.75 10.01
C ILE A 25 -4.93 22.29 8.71
N PRO A 26 -4.27 21.52 7.82
CA PRO A 26 -4.94 20.99 6.64
C PRO A 26 -6.13 20.11 6.99
N MET A 27 -6.03 19.29 8.05
CA MET A 27 -7.15 18.46 8.49
C MET A 27 -8.37 19.30 8.89
N MET A 28 -8.18 20.40 9.62
CA MET A 28 -9.26 21.34 9.96
C MET A 28 -9.87 21.96 8.70
N THR A 29 -9.06 22.31 7.69
CA THR A 29 -9.60 22.83 6.42
C THR A 29 -10.42 21.79 5.65
N VAL A 30 -9.99 20.53 5.64
CA VAL A 30 -10.75 19.43 5.04
C VAL A 30 -12.07 19.23 5.78
N VAL A 31 -12.06 19.22 7.12
CA VAL A 31 -13.29 19.13 7.91
C VAL A 31 -14.22 20.32 7.61
N ASN A 32 -13.68 21.52 7.45
CA ASN A 32 -14.47 22.70 7.11
C ASN A 32 -15.11 22.61 5.72
N TYR A 33 -14.35 22.20 4.70
CA TYR A 33 -14.88 22.03 3.34
C TYR A 33 -15.87 20.88 3.23
N SER A 34 -15.71 19.80 3.99
CA SER A 34 -16.58 18.62 3.89
C SER A 34 -18.06 18.89 4.18
N VAL A 35 -18.36 19.99 4.87
CA VAL A 35 -19.72 20.42 5.24
C VAL A 35 -20.18 21.64 4.45
N GLN A 36 -19.42 22.02 3.43
CA GLN A 36 -19.68 23.18 2.58
C GLN A 36 -19.83 22.76 1.12
N GLU A 37 -20.71 23.47 0.43
CA GLU A 37 -20.76 23.51 -1.02
C GLU A 37 -19.83 24.64 -1.51
N THR A 38 -19.00 24.34 -2.51
CA THR A 38 -17.97 25.26 -3.01
C THR A 38 -18.25 25.63 -4.45
N PHE A 39 -18.50 26.92 -4.70
CA PHE A 39 -18.63 27.45 -6.06
C PHE A 39 -17.39 28.26 -6.47
N GLY A 40 -17.25 28.46 -7.79
CA GLY A 40 -16.26 29.37 -8.35
C GLY A 40 -16.32 30.77 -7.70
N ASN A 41 -15.19 31.49 -7.74
CA ASN A 41 -14.98 32.76 -7.04
C ASN A 41 -15.00 32.68 -5.50
N ASN A 42 -14.66 31.53 -4.93
CA ASN A 42 -14.47 31.36 -3.48
C ASN A 42 -15.77 31.60 -2.68
N LEU A 43 -16.90 31.16 -3.24
CA LEU A 43 -18.22 31.22 -2.59
C LEU A 43 -18.50 29.90 -1.89
N PHE A 44 -18.85 29.96 -0.61
CA PHE A 44 -19.12 28.80 0.23
C PHE A 44 -20.52 28.86 0.81
N PHE A 45 -21.25 27.76 0.70
CA PHE A 45 -22.56 27.58 1.31
C PHE A 45 -22.53 26.41 2.28
N TRP A 46 -23.30 26.49 3.37
CA TRP A 46 -23.40 25.38 4.31
C TRP A 46 -24.29 24.27 3.74
N GLU A 47 -23.70 23.10 3.50
CA GLU A 47 -24.39 21.90 3.00
C GLU A 47 -24.58 20.85 4.11
N GLY A 48 -23.89 21.02 5.25
CA GLY A 48 -24.00 20.13 6.40
C GLY A 48 -23.52 18.71 6.07
N MET A 49 -24.40 17.71 6.21
CA MET A 49 -24.06 16.30 5.95
C MET A 49 -24.44 15.82 4.55
N GLY A 50 -24.94 16.70 3.67
CA GLY A 50 -25.48 16.33 2.35
C GLY A 50 -24.47 15.56 1.49
N TRP A 51 -23.20 15.97 1.49
CA TRP A 51 -22.14 15.27 0.76
C TRP A 51 -21.86 13.86 1.28
N PHE A 52 -21.87 13.67 2.60
CA PHE A 52 -21.65 12.36 3.20
C PHE A 52 -22.78 11.40 2.80
N GLU A 53 -24.03 11.85 2.87
CA GLU A 53 -25.19 11.05 2.47
C GLU A 53 -25.16 10.72 0.98
N SER A 54 -24.85 11.70 0.13
CA SER A 54 -24.75 11.51 -1.32
C SER A 54 -23.65 10.51 -1.69
N LEU A 55 -22.47 10.61 -1.07
CA LEU A 55 -21.36 9.69 -1.29
C LEU A 55 -21.66 8.27 -0.81
N LEU A 56 -22.23 8.12 0.39
CA LEU A 56 -22.56 6.81 0.96
C LEU A 56 -23.71 6.10 0.22
N ASN A 57 -24.51 6.83 -0.56
CA ASN A 57 -25.54 6.26 -1.43
C ASN A 57 -25.09 6.14 -2.90
N SER A 58 -23.85 6.49 -3.22
CA SER A 58 -23.35 6.52 -4.60
C SER A 58 -22.83 5.16 -5.06
N ASP A 59 -23.42 4.61 -6.13
CA ASP A 59 -22.92 3.39 -6.79
C ASP A 59 -21.48 3.55 -7.28
N ARG A 60 -21.11 4.76 -7.71
CA ARG A 60 -19.74 5.07 -8.15
C ARG A 60 -18.75 4.92 -6.99
N PHE A 61 -19.10 5.46 -5.83
CA PHE A 61 -18.29 5.36 -4.61
C PHE A 61 -18.14 3.89 -4.19
N HIS A 62 -19.24 3.15 -4.12
CA HIS A 62 -19.21 1.72 -3.77
C HIS A 62 -18.39 0.88 -4.75
N ALA A 63 -18.51 1.15 -6.05
CA ALA A 63 -17.71 0.45 -7.06
C ALA A 63 -16.22 0.77 -6.93
N ALA A 64 -15.84 2.03 -6.68
CA ALA A 64 -14.45 2.43 -6.47
C ALA A 64 -13.87 1.84 -5.18
N LEU A 65 -14.65 1.85 -4.10
CA LEU A 65 -14.29 1.22 -2.82
C LEU A 65 -14.10 -0.29 -2.97
N GLY A 66 -15.00 -0.97 -3.67
CA GLY A 66 -14.89 -2.40 -3.96
C GLY A 66 -13.62 -2.74 -4.76
N ARG A 67 -13.30 -1.93 -5.78
CA ARG A 67 -12.03 -2.04 -6.52
C ARG A 67 -10.83 -1.80 -5.62
N GLN A 68 -10.87 -0.81 -4.73
CA GLN A 68 -9.78 -0.53 -3.78
C GLN A 68 -9.48 -1.73 -2.87
N PHE A 69 -10.53 -2.32 -2.28
CA PHE A 69 -10.40 -3.49 -1.44
C PHE A 69 -9.92 -4.71 -2.22
N LEU A 70 -10.45 -4.94 -3.43
CA LEU A 70 -10.00 -6.04 -4.28
C LEU A 70 -8.53 -5.88 -4.66
N PHE A 71 -8.12 -4.68 -5.09
CA PHE A 71 -6.73 -4.38 -5.40
C PHE A 71 -5.83 -4.67 -4.20
N THR A 72 -6.09 -4.04 -3.05
CA THR A 72 -5.29 -4.22 -1.84
C THR A 72 -5.27 -5.68 -1.36
N GLY A 73 -6.41 -6.37 -1.40
CA GLY A 73 -6.49 -7.78 -1.03
C GLY A 73 -5.64 -8.67 -1.92
N LEU A 74 -5.64 -8.45 -3.23
CA LEU A 74 -4.80 -9.18 -4.18
C LEU A 74 -3.32 -8.88 -3.98
N ILE A 75 -2.96 -7.60 -3.78
CA ILE A 75 -1.58 -7.20 -3.49
C ILE A 75 -1.05 -7.92 -2.25
N LEU A 76 -1.77 -7.86 -1.12
CA LEU A 76 -1.35 -8.52 0.11
C LEU A 76 -1.28 -10.05 -0.03
N ALA A 77 -2.24 -10.64 -0.76
CA ALA A 77 -2.26 -12.09 -1.00
C ALA A 77 -1.07 -12.57 -1.85
N ILE A 78 -0.49 -11.70 -2.68
CA ILE A 78 0.65 -12.04 -3.56
C ILE A 78 1.97 -11.67 -2.88
N GLU A 79 2.14 -10.43 -2.45
CA GLU A 79 3.41 -9.91 -1.97
C GLU A 79 3.86 -10.51 -0.65
N ILE A 80 2.92 -10.81 0.26
CA ILE A 80 3.29 -11.35 1.58
C ILE A 80 3.89 -12.76 1.43
N PRO A 81 3.23 -13.72 0.76
CA PRO A 81 3.87 -15.02 0.49
C PRO A 81 5.12 -14.89 -0.36
N LEU A 82 5.11 -14.07 -1.42
CA LEU A 82 6.25 -13.91 -2.31
C LEU A 82 7.48 -13.36 -1.59
N GLY A 83 7.28 -12.33 -0.77
CA GLY A 83 8.35 -11.70 0.00
C GLY A 83 8.96 -12.66 1.03
N ILE A 84 8.13 -13.45 1.71
CA ILE A 84 8.60 -14.51 2.63
C ILE A 84 9.39 -15.57 1.87
N MET A 85 8.90 -16.05 0.72
CA MET A 85 9.57 -17.07 -0.09
C MET A 85 10.95 -16.59 -0.56
N ILE A 86 11.04 -15.36 -1.07
CA ILE A 86 12.31 -14.77 -1.49
C ILE A 86 13.24 -14.61 -0.29
N ALA A 87 12.76 -14.09 0.85
CA ALA A 87 13.58 -13.94 2.05
C ALA A 87 14.13 -15.27 2.60
N LEU A 88 13.35 -16.35 2.51
CA LEU A 88 13.80 -17.70 2.88
C LEU A 88 14.88 -18.24 1.94
N ALA A 89 14.86 -17.84 0.67
CA ALA A 89 15.84 -18.25 -0.34
C ALA A 89 17.12 -17.41 -0.31
N MET A 90 17.12 -16.26 0.38
CA MET A 90 18.29 -15.40 0.49
C MET A 90 19.39 -16.04 1.36
N PRO A 91 20.68 -15.84 1.00
CA PRO A 91 21.78 -16.31 1.83
C PRO A 91 21.77 -15.61 3.19
N LYS A 92 22.23 -16.30 4.25
CA LYS A 92 22.34 -15.73 5.60
C LYS A 92 23.69 -15.08 5.88
N GLU A 93 24.74 -15.51 5.17
CA GLU A 93 26.11 -15.07 5.38
C GLU A 93 26.86 -14.93 4.03
N GLY A 94 27.96 -14.18 4.05
CA GLY A 94 28.82 -13.98 2.88
C GLY A 94 28.44 -12.76 2.02
N PHE A 95 29.22 -12.51 0.97
CA PHE A 95 29.10 -11.30 0.15
C PHE A 95 27.78 -11.24 -0.65
N TRP A 96 27.19 -12.39 -0.98
CA TRP A 96 25.91 -12.47 -1.69
C TRP A 96 24.75 -11.86 -0.90
N VAL A 97 24.84 -11.81 0.44
CA VAL A 97 23.84 -11.13 1.28
C VAL A 97 23.69 -9.67 0.85
N SER A 98 24.82 -8.95 0.75
CA SER A 98 24.82 -7.54 0.38
C SER A 98 24.28 -7.34 -1.03
N ILE A 99 24.65 -8.20 -1.98
CA ILE A 99 24.16 -8.14 -3.36
C ILE A 99 22.65 -8.34 -3.41
N CYS A 100 22.12 -9.38 -2.74
CA CYS A 100 20.69 -9.64 -2.69
C CYS A 100 19.93 -8.48 -2.04
N LEU A 101 20.40 -7.94 -0.91
CA LEU A 101 19.76 -6.81 -0.23
C LEU A 101 19.73 -5.56 -1.11
N VAL A 102 20.84 -5.26 -1.82
CA VAL A 102 20.89 -4.12 -2.76
C VAL A 102 19.91 -4.32 -3.90
N LEU A 103 19.93 -5.48 -4.56
CA LEU A 103 19.03 -5.78 -5.68
C LEU A 103 17.56 -5.71 -5.27
N MET A 104 17.24 -6.21 -4.07
CA MET A 104 15.89 -6.12 -3.52
C MET A 104 15.52 -4.68 -3.17
N ALA A 105 16.44 -3.84 -2.71
CA ALA A 105 16.13 -2.44 -2.40
C ALA A 105 15.93 -1.56 -3.63
N LEU A 106 16.47 -1.94 -4.80
CA LEU A 106 16.47 -1.09 -6.01
C LEU A 106 15.08 -0.61 -6.45
N PRO A 107 14.03 -1.45 -6.56
CA PRO A 107 12.73 -1.00 -7.04
C PRO A 107 12.17 0.13 -6.19
N MET A 108 12.21 -0.01 -4.86
CA MET A 108 11.64 0.96 -3.91
C MET A 108 12.33 2.33 -3.89
N LEU A 109 13.52 2.45 -4.50
CA LEU A 109 14.23 3.73 -4.63
C LEU A 109 13.72 4.54 -5.82
N ILE A 110 12.93 3.94 -6.71
CA ILE A 110 12.39 4.61 -7.89
C ILE A 110 11.19 5.48 -7.46
N PRO A 111 11.15 6.77 -7.82
CA PRO A 111 10.00 7.61 -7.49
C PRO A 111 8.71 7.08 -8.12
N TRP A 112 7.59 7.18 -7.39
CA TRP A 112 6.28 6.66 -7.84
C TRP A 112 5.85 7.12 -9.24
N ASN A 113 6.05 8.41 -9.55
CA ASN A 113 5.77 8.96 -10.89
C ASN A 113 6.59 8.27 -11.99
N VAL A 114 7.86 7.95 -11.69
CA VAL A 114 8.77 7.30 -12.63
C VAL A 114 8.34 5.85 -12.85
N VAL A 115 7.94 5.13 -11.80
CA VAL A 115 7.41 3.76 -11.93
C VAL A 115 6.18 3.73 -12.84
N GLY A 116 5.18 4.57 -12.56
CA GLY A 116 3.98 4.64 -13.39
C GLY A 116 4.29 4.95 -14.87
N ALA A 117 5.20 5.90 -15.12
CA ALA A 117 5.58 6.28 -16.49
C ALA A 117 6.40 5.17 -17.20
N MET A 118 7.31 4.52 -16.48
CA MET A 118 8.09 3.38 -17.00
C MET A 118 7.15 2.24 -17.42
N TRP A 119 6.22 1.87 -16.55
CA TRP A 119 5.24 0.82 -16.85
C TRP A 119 4.29 1.23 -17.97
N ASN A 120 3.89 2.49 -18.07
CA ASN A 120 3.05 2.96 -19.16
C ASN A 120 3.73 2.73 -20.52
N ILE A 121 4.99 3.16 -20.67
CA ILE A 121 5.77 2.96 -21.90
C ILE A 121 6.05 1.48 -22.14
N PHE A 122 6.43 0.74 -21.09
CA PHE A 122 6.75 -0.69 -21.16
C PHE A 122 5.57 -1.53 -21.66
N THR A 123 4.35 -1.12 -21.32
CA THR A 123 3.10 -1.86 -21.57
C THR A 123 2.34 -1.41 -22.82
N LEU A 124 2.87 -0.44 -23.58
CA LEU A 124 2.24 -0.01 -24.82
C LEU A 124 2.05 -1.20 -25.78
N PRO A 125 0.83 -1.47 -26.30
CA PRO A 125 0.51 -2.72 -27.00
C PRO A 125 1.40 -3.02 -28.22
N ASP A 126 1.71 -1.99 -29.02
CA ASP A 126 2.40 -2.16 -30.31
C ASP A 126 3.91 -1.90 -30.21
N ILE A 127 4.33 -0.98 -29.33
CA ILE A 127 5.70 -0.46 -29.28
C ILE A 127 6.40 -0.67 -27.93
N GLY A 128 5.64 -0.98 -26.87
CA GLY A 128 6.19 -1.27 -25.55
C GLY A 128 6.81 -2.66 -25.54
N LEU A 129 7.89 -2.85 -24.78
CA LEU A 129 8.59 -4.13 -24.74
C LEU A 129 7.65 -5.27 -24.29
N LEU A 130 6.84 -5.07 -23.26
CA LEU A 130 5.87 -6.10 -22.83
C LEU A 130 4.78 -6.30 -23.88
N GLY A 131 4.19 -5.22 -24.38
CA GLY A 131 3.11 -5.30 -25.36
C GLY A 131 3.51 -6.00 -26.65
N TYR A 132 4.66 -5.60 -27.22
CA TYR A 132 5.23 -6.22 -28.41
C TYR A 132 5.56 -7.71 -28.19
N LEU A 133 6.16 -8.06 -27.04
CA LEU A 133 6.43 -9.47 -26.72
C LEU A 133 5.14 -10.29 -26.63
N MET A 134 4.12 -9.79 -25.93
CA MET A 134 2.84 -10.51 -25.80
C MET A 134 2.12 -10.66 -27.15
N ASN A 135 1.93 -9.55 -27.87
CA ASN A 135 1.12 -9.53 -29.10
C ASN A 135 1.85 -10.18 -30.29
N THR A 136 3.12 -9.87 -30.51
CA THR A 136 3.84 -10.28 -31.73
C THR A 136 4.62 -11.58 -31.54
N THR A 137 5.26 -11.79 -30.38
CA THR A 137 6.13 -12.97 -30.20
C THR A 137 5.39 -14.17 -29.60
N LEU A 138 4.50 -13.93 -28.63
CA LEU A 138 3.74 -14.99 -27.97
C LEU A 138 2.35 -15.22 -28.60
N GLY A 139 1.85 -14.27 -29.40
CA GLY A 139 0.52 -14.33 -29.99
C GLY A 139 -0.62 -14.23 -28.98
N ILE A 140 -0.36 -13.66 -27.80
CA ILE A 140 -1.36 -13.44 -26.74
C ILE A 140 -1.85 -12.00 -26.87
N GLU A 141 -3.15 -11.83 -27.11
CA GLU A 141 -3.76 -10.51 -27.22
C GLU A 141 -3.66 -9.74 -25.89
N TYR A 142 -2.81 -8.72 -25.88
CA TYR A 142 -2.56 -7.87 -24.73
C TYR A 142 -2.75 -6.40 -25.11
N ASN A 143 -3.76 -5.78 -24.51
CA ASN A 143 -3.98 -4.35 -24.67
C ASN A 143 -4.47 -3.73 -23.37
N MET A 144 -3.55 -3.16 -22.60
CA MET A 144 -3.86 -2.50 -21.33
C MET A 144 -4.79 -1.28 -21.51
N THR A 145 -4.74 -0.60 -22.65
CA THR A 145 -5.52 0.64 -22.86
C THR A 145 -6.97 0.38 -23.24
N GLN A 146 -7.32 -0.86 -23.63
CA GLN A 146 -8.67 -1.22 -24.05
C GLN A 146 -9.28 -2.36 -23.21
N SER A 147 -8.49 -3.33 -22.75
CA SER A 147 -8.98 -4.47 -21.97
C SER A 147 -8.92 -4.18 -20.46
N PRO A 148 -10.06 -4.17 -19.75
CA PRO A 148 -10.09 -4.05 -18.29
C PRO A 148 -9.24 -5.10 -17.59
N PHE A 149 -9.26 -6.34 -18.07
CA PHE A 149 -8.48 -7.42 -17.48
C PHE A 149 -6.97 -7.16 -17.62
N ALA A 150 -6.51 -6.76 -18.81
CA ALA A 150 -5.10 -6.44 -19.03
C ALA A 150 -4.66 -5.25 -18.17
N ALA A 151 -5.49 -4.22 -18.00
CA ALA A 151 -5.23 -3.10 -17.10
C ALA A 151 -5.06 -3.55 -15.64
N TRP A 152 -5.98 -4.38 -15.14
CA TRP A 152 -5.92 -4.94 -13.78
C TRP A 152 -4.67 -5.77 -13.54
N VAL A 153 -4.35 -6.69 -14.45
CA VAL A 153 -3.15 -7.51 -14.36
C VAL A 153 -1.89 -6.63 -14.34
N THR A 154 -1.86 -5.60 -15.18
CA THR A 154 -0.70 -4.72 -15.29
C THR A 154 -0.47 -3.90 -14.03
N ILE A 155 -1.52 -3.28 -13.46
CA ILE A 155 -1.38 -2.50 -12.22
C ILE A 155 -0.97 -3.38 -11.03
N ILE A 156 -1.44 -4.64 -10.98
CA ILE A 156 -1.07 -5.59 -9.93
C ILE A 156 0.39 -6.01 -10.07
N ILE A 157 0.84 -6.40 -11.28
CA ILE A 157 2.22 -6.82 -11.48
C ILE A 157 3.19 -5.65 -11.23
N MET A 158 2.81 -4.43 -11.64
CA MET A 158 3.59 -3.23 -11.36
C MET A 158 3.81 -3.04 -9.86
N ASP A 159 2.73 -3.03 -9.07
CA ASP A 159 2.80 -2.83 -7.62
C ASP A 159 3.58 -3.96 -6.93
N VAL A 160 3.29 -5.22 -7.27
CA VAL A 160 4.01 -6.40 -6.76
C VAL A 160 5.49 -6.29 -7.03
N TRP A 161 5.90 -5.91 -8.25
CA TRP A 161 7.30 -5.71 -8.60
C TRP A 161 7.94 -4.59 -7.78
N HIS A 162 7.22 -3.50 -7.54
CA HIS A 162 7.76 -2.33 -6.86
C HIS A 162 7.91 -2.55 -5.34
N TRP A 163 6.94 -3.21 -4.70
CA TRP A 163 6.81 -3.22 -3.25
C TRP A 163 7.06 -4.56 -2.55
N THR A 164 7.16 -5.68 -3.29
CA THR A 164 7.56 -6.98 -2.70
C THR A 164 8.86 -6.87 -1.92
N SER A 165 9.78 -6.02 -2.38
CA SER A 165 11.04 -5.68 -1.73
C SER A 165 10.91 -5.31 -0.25
N LEU A 166 9.89 -4.54 0.14
CA LEU A 166 9.68 -4.15 1.54
C LEU A 166 9.43 -5.39 2.40
N VAL A 167 8.59 -6.29 1.91
CA VAL A 167 8.24 -7.55 2.59
C VAL A 167 9.46 -8.46 2.68
N VAL A 168 10.26 -8.55 1.60
CA VAL A 168 11.51 -9.33 1.59
C VAL A 168 12.48 -8.83 2.65
N LEU A 169 12.75 -7.53 2.67
CA LEU A 169 13.73 -6.95 3.59
C LEU A 169 13.30 -7.08 5.06
N LEU A 170 12.03 -6.84 5.36
CA LEU A 170 11.48 -7.04 6.70
C LEU A 170 11.53 -8.52 7.10
N SER A 171 11.02 -9.41 6.24
CA SER A 171 11.03 -10.86 6.53
C SER A 171 12.44 -11.39 6.71
N TYR A 172 13.40 -10.95 5.89
CA TYR A 172 14.80 -11.32 5.99
C TYR A 172 15.42 -10.86 7.33
N ALA A 173 15.19 -9.60 7.73
CA ALA A 173 15.64 -9.11 9.03
C ALA A 173 15.03 -9.91 10.19
N GLY A 174 13.74 -10.28 10.08
CA GLY A 174 13.06 -11.15 11.03
C GLY A 174 13.66 -12.55 11.11
N LEU A 175 14.02 -13.15 9.97
CA LEU A 175 14.67 -14.48 9.90
C LEU A 175 16.07 -14.46 10.50
N VAL A 176 16.87 -13.42 10.20
CA VAL A 176 18.24 -13.27 10.70
C VAL A 176 18.26 -13.05 12.23
N ALA A 177 17.23 -12.43 12.79
CA ALA A 177 17.12 -12.22 14.23
C ALA A 177 16.82 -13.52 15.03
N ILE A 178 16.49 -14.63 14.37
CA ILE A 178 16.21 -15.91 15.04
C ILE A 178 17.53 -16.57 15.48
N PRO A 179 17.75 -16.83 16.78
CA PRO A 179 18.97 -17.47 17.26
C PRO A 179 19.18 -18.87 16.65
N ASP A 180 20.43 -19.20 16.30
CA ASP A 180 20.79 -20.47 15.68
C ASP A 180 20.45 -21.70 16.52
N ALA A 181 20.37 -21.55 17.84
CA ALA A 181 19.97 -22.60 18.76
C ALA A 181 18.62 -23.24 18.38
N TYR A 182 17.67 -22.46 17.84
CA TYR A 182 16.39 -23.00 17.38
C TYR A 182 16.56 -23.92 16.15
N TYR A 183 17.41 -23.54 15.20
CA TYR A 183 17.69 -24.36 14.02
C TYR A 183 18.50 -25.60 14.36
N GLN A 184 19.43 -25.51 15.32
CA GLN A 184 20.20 -26.64 15.82
C GLN A 184 19.32 -27.66 16.53
N ALA A 185 18.41 -27.21 17.41
CA ALA A 185 17.44 -28.08 18.07
C ALA A 185 16.56 -28.81 17.05
N ALA A 186 16.02 -28.09 16.05
CA ALA A 186 15.22 -28.70 15.00
C ALA A 186 15.98 -29.75 14.17
N LYS A 187 17.29 -29.56 13.97
CA LYS A 187 18.16 -30.52 13.28
C LYS A 187 18.38 -31.79 14.10
N ILE A 188 18.49 -31.68 15.42
CA ILE A 188 18.57 -32.83 16.34
C ILE A 188 17.26 -33.63 16.26
N ASP A 189 16.12 -32.95 16.24
CA ASP A 189 14.80 -33.56 16.12
C ASP A 189 14.46 -34.06 14.70
N SER A 190 15.40 -33.95 13.74
CA SER A 190 15.21 -34.30 12.33
C SER A 190 13.96 -33.65 11.70
N ALA A 191 13.65 -32.43 12.12
CA ALA A 191 12.49 -31.69 11.63
C ALA A 191 12.66 -31.32 10.15
N SER A 192 11.60 -31.48 9.35
CA SER A 192 11.60 -31.07 7.95
C SER A 192 11.64 -29.55 7.80
N SER A 193 12.10 -29.03 6.65
CA SER A 193 12.13 -27.58 6.38
C SER A 193 10.76 -26.92 6.52
N TRP A 194 9.68 -27.63 6.17
CA TRP A 194 8.31 -27.15 6.37
C TRP A 194 7.95 -27.04 7.86
N ALA A 195 8.37 -28.02 8.68
CA ALA A 195 8.17 -27.95 10.13
C ALA A 195 8.96 -26.78 10.75
N VAL A 196 10.21 -26.59 10.33
CA VAL A 196 11.03 -25.43 10.73
C VAL A 196 10.34 -24.12 10.35
N PHE A 197 9.83 -24.01 9.12
CA PHE A 197 9.11 -22.83 8.68
C PHE A 197 7.86 -22.57 9.54
N ARG A 198 6.98 -23.57 9.66
CA ARG A 198 5.67 -23.42 10.30
C ARG A 198 5.73 -23.22 11.81
N TYR A 199 6.69 -23.86 12.49
CA TYR A 199 6.75 -23.89 13.96
C TYR A 199 7.87 -23.02 14.55
N ILE A 200 8.88 -22.62 13.77
CA ILE A 200 9.98 -21.79 14.27
C ILE A 200 9.99 -20.44 13.56
N GLN A 201 10.11 -20.42 12.24
CA GLN A 201 10.31 -19.17 11.50
C GLN A 201 9.06 -18.29 11.52
N LEU A 202 7.91 -18.83 11.09
CA LEU A 202 6.67 -18.07 10.97
C LEU A 202 6.20 -17.48 12.31
N PRO A 203 6.18 -18.22 13.45
CA PRO A 203 5.80 -17.65 14.74
C PRO A 203 6.77 -16.56 15.21
N LYS A 204 8.07 -16.73 14.99
CA LYS A 204 9.08 -15.75 15.41
C LYS A 204 9.11 -14.49 14.53
N MET A 205 8.69 -14.60 13.28
CA MET A 205 8.53 -13.46 12.38
C MET A 205 7.21 -12.71 12.59
N LYS A 206 6.27 -13.21 13.41
CA LYS A 206 4.92 -12.67 13.53
C LYS A 206 4.88 -11.14 13.72
N GLN A 207 5.69 -10.60 14.63
CA GLN A 207 5.73 -9.16 14.88
C GLN A 207 6.21 -8.36 13.67
N VAL A 208 7.24 -8.85 12.98
CA VAL A 208 7.79 -8.20 11.78
C VAL A 208 6.82 -8.30 10.61
N LEU A 209 6.18 -9.46 10.40
CA LEU A 209 5.12 -9.64 9.41
C LEU A 209 3.91 -8.77 9.73
N THR A 210 3.60 -8.54 11.01
CA THR A 210 2.52 -7.64 11.41
C THR A 210 2.76 -6.22 10.92
N ILE A 211 3.98 -5.73 11.12
CA ILE A 211 4.40 -4.43 10.61
C ILE A 211 4.39 -4.42 9.09
N ALA A 212 4.95 -5.45 8.44
CA ALA A 212 5.00 -5.54 6.98
C ALA A 212 3.61 -5.49 6.34
N ILE A 213 2.66 -6.27 6.84
CA ILE A 213 1.30 -6.31 6.28
C ILE A 213 0.57 -5.00 6.56
N LEU A 214 0.74 -4.38 7.74
CA LEU A 214 0.09 -3.11 8.04
C LEU A 214 0.62 -1.98 7.13
N LEU A 215 1.94 -1.90 6.95
CA LEU A 215 2.55 -0.92 6.05
C LEU A 215 2.11 -1.13 4.61
N ARG A 216 2.10 -2.38 4.13
CA ARG A 216 1.64 -2.69 2.77
C ARG A 216 0.16 -2.44 2.58
N PHE A 217 -0.68 -2.76 3.56
CA PHE A 217 -2.09 -2.41 3.53
C PHE A 217 -2.26 -0.89 3.39
N MET A 218 -1.60 -0.10 4.25
CA MET A 218 -1.74 1.35 4.21
C MET A 218 -1.28 1.94 2.88
N ASP A 219 -0.16 1.46 2.34
CA ASP A 219 0.40 1.96 1.09
C ASP A 219 -0.45 1.55 -0.13
N SER A 220 -0.78 0.26 -0.28
CA SER A 220 -1.63 -0.21 -1.40
C SER A 220 -3.07 0.31 -1.30
N PHE A 221 -3.61 0.49 -0.08
CA PHE A 221 -4.96 1.00 0.11
C PHE A 221 -5.07 2.50 -0.17
N ASN A 222 -3.97 3.25 -0.13
CA ASN A 222 -3.91 4.69 -0.48
C ASN A 222 -3.15 4.96 -1.80
N ILE A 223 -2.87 3.92 -2.59
CA ILE A 223 -2.12 4.06 -3.84
C ILE A 223 -2.83 5.02 -4.80
N TYR A 224 -2.12 6.03 -5.30
CA TYR A 224 -2.67 6.99 -6.25
C TYR A 224 -1.76 7.16 -7.45
N THR A 225 -0.54 7.65 -7.19
CA THR A 225 0.35 8.17 -8.20
C THR A 225 0.68 7.17 -9.30
N GLU A 226 1.04 5.94 -8.94
CA GLU A 226 1.49 4.94 -9.91
C GLU A 226 0.37 4.51 -10.84
N VAL A 227 -0.80 4.19 -10.28
CA VAL A 227 -1.98 3.78 -11.05
C VAL A 227 -2.51 4.95 -11.87
N PHE A 228 -2.51 6.16 -11.32
CA PHE A 228 -2.93 7.36 -12.06
C PHE A 228 -2.03 7.62 -13.27
N VAL A 229 -0.71 7.56 -13.12
CA VAL A 229 0.23 7.75 -14.23
C VAL A 229 0.15 6.60 -15.24
N LEU A 230 -0.06 5.36 -14.78
CA LEU A 230 -0.13 4.19 -15.66
C LEU A 230 -1.41 4.14 -16.49
N THR A 231 -2.59 4.27 -15.86
CA THR A 231 -3.89 4.06 -16.52
C THR A 231 -4.86 5.24 -16.41
N GLY A 232 -4.64 6.19 -15.50
CA GLY A 232 -5.59 7.26 -15.19
C GLY A 232 -6.95 6.75 -14.66
N GLY A 233 -7.02 5.47 -14.27
CA GLY A 233 -8.25 4.78 -13.87
C GLY A 233 -9.00 4.05 -14.99
N GLY A 234 -8.43 3.97 -16.20
CA GLY A 234 -9.00 3.29 -17.37
C GLY A 234 -8.59 1.82 -17.55
N PRO A 235 -9.07 1.17 -18.64
CA PRO A 235 -10.05 1.65 -19.61
C PRO A 235 -11.43 1.87 -18.99
N GLY A 236 -12.14 2.91 -19.46
CA GLY A 236 -13.38 3.38 -18.84
C GLY A 236 -13.13 3.80 -17.38
N ASN A 237 -13.75 3.09 -16.43
CA ASN A 237 -13.53 3.26 -14.98
C ASN A 237 -12.99 1.99 -14.31
N SER A 238 -12.46 1.03 -15.09
CA SER A 238 -12.13 -0.30 -14.58
C SER A 238 -11.04 -0.29 -13.52
N THR A 239 -10.05 0.61 -13.61
CA THR A 239 -8.99 0.78 -12.60
C THR A 239 -9.16 2.08 -11.81
N THR A 240 -10.35 2.70 -11.83
CA THR A 240 -10.64 3.88 -11.01
C THR A 240 -10.83 3.45 -9.55
N LEU A 241 -9.69 3.39 -8.86
CA LEU A 241 -9.53 3.19 -7.44
C LEU A 241 -10.08 4.39 -6.65
N LEU A 242 -10.34 4.20 -5.35
CA LEU A 242 -10.97 5.22 -4.51
C LEU A 242 -10.12 6.49 -4.41
N SER A 243 -8.81 6.32 -4.32
CA SER A 243 -7.82 7.39 -4.37
C SER A 243 -7.85 8.21 -5.67
N ILE A 244 -7.98 7.55 -6.82
CA ILE A 244 -8.06 8.20 -8.13
C ILE A 244 -9.37 8.97 -8.25
N ASP A 245 -10.47 8.37 -7.79
CA ASP A 245 -11.78 8.98 -7.83
C ASP A 245 -11.84 10.26 -6.98
N LEU A 246 -11.28 10.20 -5.77
CA LEU A 246 -11.12 11.36 -4.89
C LEU A 246 -10.35 12.49 -5.57
N VAL A 247 -9.20 12.19 -6.18
CA VAL A 247 -8.39 13.22 -6.84
C VAL A 247 -9.07 13.78 -8.09
N LYS A 248 -9.84 12.96 -8.83
CA LYS A 248 -10.64 13.44 -9.97
C LYS A 248 -11.69 14.47 -9.51
N ILE A 249 -12.35 14.24 -8.37
CA ILE A 249 -13.31 15.21 -7.81
C ILE A 249 -12.57 16.47 -7.33
N ALA A 250 -11.53 16.30 -6.52
CA ALA A 250 -10.81 17.42 -5.90
C ALA A 250 -10.09 18.32 -6.91
N LEU A 251 -9.32 17.73 -7.83
CA LEU A 251 -8.38 18.45 -8.71
C LEU A 251 -8.83 18.48 -10.17
N GLY A 252 -9.65 17.50 -10.61
CA GLY A 252 -10.19 17.48 -11.97
C GLY A 252 -11.46 18.32 -12.09
N GLN A 253 -12.37 18.20 -11.12
CA GLN A 253 -13.66 18.90 -11.09
C GLN A 253 -13.62 20.17 -10.23
N PHE A 254 -12.56 20.37 -9.44
CA PHE A 254 -12.41 21.48 -8.49
C PHE A 254 -13.52 21.53 -7.44
N ASP A 255 -14.11 20.38 -7.14
CA ASP A 255 -15.26 20.27 -6.24
C ASP A 255 -14.80 19.89 -4.82
N LEU A 256 -14.44 20.91 -4.05
CA LEU A 256 -13.74 20.74 -2.76
C LEU A 256 -14.63 20.16 -1.65
N GLY A 257 -15.93 20.47 -1.68
CA GLY A 257 -16.90 19.97 -0.69
C GLY A 257 -17.02 18.45 -0.66
N PRO A 258 -17.50 17.81 -1.74
CA PRO A 258 -17.61 16.37 -1.84
C PRO A 258 -16.25 15.68 -1.80
N ALA A 259 -15.18 16.27 -2.37
CA ALA A 259 -13.84 15.71 -2.24
C ALA A 259 -13.38 15.63 -0.77
N ALA A 260 -13.63 16.69 0.00
CA ALA A 260 -13.28 16.73 1.42
C ALA A 260 -14.10 15.71 2.23
N ALA A 261 -15.42 15.61 1.99
CA ALA A 261 -16.26 14.60 2.62
C ALA A 261 -15.78 13.17 2.28
N MET A 262 -15.48 12.91 1.01
CA MET A 262 -14.93 11.64 0.54
C MET A 262 -13.59 11.31 1.19
N SER A 263 -12.71 12.30 1.34
CA SER A 263 -11.40 12.12 2.00
C SER A 263 -11.53 11.73 3.46
N LEU A 264 -12.51 12.27 4.19
CA LEU A 264 -12.78 11.91 5.59
C LEU A 264 -13.38 10.51 5.72
N ILE A 265 -14.30 10.14 4.83
CA ILE A 265 -14.84 8.78 4.78
C ILE A 265 -13.71 7.78 4.49
N TYR A 266 -12.88 8.07 3.49
CA TYR A 266 -11.75 7.24 3.12
C TYR A 266 -10.73 7.12 4.25
N PHE A 267 -10.37 8.23 4.91
CA PHE A 267 -9.50 8.22 6.08
C PHE A 267 -10.09 7.36 7.22
N ALA A 268 -11.38 7.50 7.51
CA ALA A 268 -12.06 6.73 8.53
C ALA A 268 -12.05 5.22 8.22
N ILE A 269 -12.28 4.84 6.95
CA ILE A 269 -12.18 3.45 6.49
C ILE A 269 -10.75 2.92 6.67
N THR A 270 -9.74 3.66 6.20
CA THR A 270 -8.33 3.28 6.35
C THR A 270 -7.94 3.08 7.82
N LEU A 271 -8.36 4.00 8.69
CA LEU A 271 -8.10 3.93 10.12
C LEU A 271 -8.79 2.72 10.75
N LEU A 272 -10.07 2.50 10.43
CA LEU A 272 -10.85 1.38 10.95
C LEU A 272 -10.24 0.04 10.55
N VAL A 273 -9.90 -0.14 9.27
CA VAL A 273 -9.31 -1.40 8.80
C VAL A 273 -7.93 -1.63 9.41
N SER A 274 -7.10 -0.58 9.50
CA SER A 274 -5.78 -0.66 10.14
C SER A 274 -5.87 -1.04 11.62
N TRP A 275 -6.80 -0.43 12.35
CA TRP A 275 -7.04 -0.73 13.76
C TRP A 275 -7.54 -2.17 13.97
N LEU A 276 -8.47 -2.61 13.12
CA LEU A 276 -9.04 -3.95 13.19
C LEU A 276 -7.96 -5.00 12.89
N PHE A 277 -7.14 -4.76 11.87
CA PHE A 277 -6.01 -5.60 11.50
C PHE A 277 -4.97 -5.73 12.63
N TYR A 278 -4.52 -4.60 13.18
CA TYR A 278 -3.59 -4.57 14.32
C TYR A 278 -4.13 -5.31 15.55
N THR A 279 -5.42 -5.09 15.87
CA THR A 279 -6.06 -5.70 17.03
C THR A 279 -6.17 -7.22 16.87
N LEU A 280 -6.56 -7.71 15.69
CA LEU A 280 -6.71 -9.15 15.45
C LEU A 280 -5.38 -9.91 15.55
N MET A 281 -4.29 -9.33 15.05
CA MET A 281 -2.97 -9.99 15.10
C MET A 281 -2.33 -9.99 16.48
N ASN A 282 -2.51 -8.92 17.26
CA ASN A 282 -1.94 -8.85 18.61
C ASN A 282 -2.78 -9.58 19.66
N LYS A 283 -4.09 -9.75 19.44
CA LYS A 283 -4.94 -10.54 20.34
C LYS A 283 -4.49 -12.01 20.45
N GLN A 284 -3.81 -12.53 19.43
CA GLN A 284 -3.20 -13.86 19.47
C GLN A 284 -1.97 -13.97 20.38
N ASP A 285 -1.38 -12.87 20.86
CA ASP A 285 -0.24 -12.89 21.81
C ASP A 285 -0.66 -12.87 23.28
N SER A 286 -1.96 -12.68 23.56
CA SER A 286 -2.51 -12.60 24.92
C SER A 286 -3.22 -13.87 25.39
N ASN A 287 -3.21 -14.92 24.56
CA ASN A 287 -3.72 -16.27 24.86
C ASN A 287 -2.60 -17.30 24.66
#